data_AF-A0A2T0AZK6-F1
#
_entry.id   AF-A0A2T0AZK6-F1
#
_cell.length_a   1.000
_cell.length_b   1.000
_cell.length_c   1.000
_cell.angle_alpha   90.00
_cell.angle_beta   90.00
_cell.angle_gamma   90.00
#
_symmetry.space_group_name_H-M   'P 1'
#
loop_
_entity.id
_entity.type
_entity.pdbx_description
1 polymer ?
#
loop_
_entity_poly.entity_id
_entity_poly.type
_entity_poly.pdbx_seq_one_letter_code
_entity_poly.pdbx_strand_id
1 'polypeptide(L)'
;MLELFLEGLKVTIFAMAIVFVVLTILMYIIKLQTICLKNVGDKEKVKNIDEEIIRTSEIDEISLENDKEIVAAIAAALAMYMDTPVNSINIKSIKKIKNSLDWRKSGIKSINV
;
A
#
# COMPACT_ATOMS: atom_id res chain seq x y z
N MET A 1 -45.06 -32.63 13.56
CA MET A 1 -44.59 -31.80 12.43
C MET A 1 -44.28 -30.36 12.84
N LEU A 2 -45.17 -29.66 13.54
CA LEU A 2 -44.94 -28.26 13.95
C LEU A 2 -43.75 -28.08 14.93
N GLU A 3 -43.49 -29.04 15.81
CA GLU A 3 -42.37 -28.95 16.75
C GLU A 3 -41.00 -28.98 16.05
N LEU A 4 -40.82 -29.85 15.06
CA LEU A 4 -39.61 -29.90 14.22
C LEU A 4 -39.38 -28.58 13.46
N PHE A 5 -40.46 -27.92 13.03
CA PHE A 5 -40.37 -26.62 12.38
C PHE A 5 -39.96 -25.51 13.36
N LEU A 6 -40.52 -25.50 14.57
CA LEU A 6 -40.14 -24.55 15.63
C LEU A 6 -38.68 -24.72 16.05
N GLU A 7 -38.21 -25.97 16.13
CA GLU A 7 -36.84 -26.30 16.48
C GLU A 7 -35.84 -25.84 15.39
N GLY A 8 -36.16 -26.07 14.12
CA GLY A 8 -35.37 -25.54 13.00
C GLY A 8 -35.35 -24.01 12.93
N LEU A 9 -36.47 -23.36 13.24
CA LEU A 9 -36.56 -21.89 13.29
C LEU A 9 -35.67 -21.32 14.42
N LYS A 10 -35.66 -21.96 15.59
CA LYS A 10 -34.80 -21.61 16.73
C LYS A 10 -33.32 -21.74 16.37
N VAL A 11 -32.93 -22.84 15.72
CA VAL A 11 -31.54 -23.07 15.28
C VAL A 11 -31.10 -22.03 14.25
N THR A 12 -31.98 -21.64 13.33
CA THR A 12 -31.67 -20.61 12.31
C THR A 12 -31.44 -19.23 12.93
N ILE A 13 -32.32 -18.81 13.84
CA ILE A 13 -32.15 -17.55 14.59
C ILE A 13 -30.84 -17.59 15.40
N PHE A 14 -30.53 -18.73 16.02
CA PHE A 14 -29.33 -18.89 16.83
C PHE A 14 -28.05 -18.84 15.98
N ALA A 15 -28.03 -19.52 14.83
CA ALA A 15 -26.93 -19.45 13.88
C ALA A 15 -26.73 -18.02 13.34
N MET A 16 -27.82 -17.32 13.03
CA MET A 16 -27.77 -15.93 12.56
C MET A 16 -27.19 -14.99 13.62
N ALA A 17 -27.57 -15.18 14.90
CA ALA A 17 -27.00 -14.42 16.01
C ALA A 17 -25.49 -14.67 16.17
N ILE A 18 -25.05 -15.93 16.06
CA ILE A 18 -23.62 -16.28 16.15
C ILE A 18 -22.83 -15.62 15.01
N VAL A 19 -23.33 -15.64 13.77
CA VAL A 19 -22.66 -14.98 12.64
C VAL A 19 -22.48 -13.48 12.91
N PHE A 20 -23.51 -12.82 13.44
CA PHE A 20 -23.42 -11.41 13.86
C PHE A 20 -22.35 -11.18 14.92
N VAL A 21 -22.26 -12.07 15.92
CA VAL A 21 -21.23 -12.00 16.98
C VAL A 21 -19.83 -12.19 16.38
N VAL A 22 -19.64 -13.16 15.49
CA VAL A 22 -18.35 -13.42 14.83
C VAL A 22 -17.91 -12.19 14.02
N LEU A 23 -18.80 -11.59 13.22
CA LEU A 23 -18.49 -10.36 12.47
C LEU A 23 -18.14 -9.20 13.41
N THR A 24 -18.86 -9.06 14.53
CA THR A 24 -18.58 -8.03 15.55
C THR A 24 -17.20 -8.22 16.18
N ILE A 25 -16.84 -9.46 16.52
CA ILE A 25 -15.53 -9.79 17.07
C ILE A 25 -14.42 -9.50 16.05
N LEU A 26 -14.59 -9.88 14.79
CA LEU A 26 -13.64 -9.59 13.72
C LEU A 26 -13.43 -8.08 13.55
N MET A 27 -14.51 -7.30 13.56
CA MET A 27 -14.42 -5.83 13.53
C MET A 27 -13.59 -5.31 14.71
N TYR A 28 -13.84 -5.81 15.93
CA TYR A 28 -13.14 -5.37 17.12
C TYR A 28 -11.64 -5.73 17.07
N ILE A 29 -11.30 -6.93 16.59
CA ILE A 29 -9.90 -7.37 16.40
C ILE A 29 -9.18 -6.45 15.42
N ILE A 30 -9.79 -6.15 14.26
CA ILE A 30 -9.18 -5.25 13.27
C ILE A 30 -8.97 -3.86 13.89
N LYS A 31 -9.96 -3.34 14.63
CA LYS A 31 -9.86 -2.04 15.29
C LYS A 31 -8.75 -2.02 16.35
N LEU A 32 -8.59 -3.10 17.10
CA LEU A 32 -7.54 -3.27 18.10
C LEU A 32 -6.15 -3.35 17.44
N GLN A 33 -6.01 -4.10 16.35
CA GLN A 33 -4.78 -4.14 15.56
C GLN A 33 -4.42 -2.76 15.02
N THR A 34 -5.38 -2.03 14.43
CA THR A 34 -5.16 -0.66 13.96
C THR A 34 -4.71 0.28 15.09
N ILE A 35 -5.29 0.16 16.29
CA ILE A 35 -4.88 0.98 17.44
C ILE A 35 -3.47 0.61 17.92
N CYS A 36 -3.15 -0.68 17.97
CA CYS A 36 -1.84 -1.17 18.41
C CYS A 36 -0.74 -0.78 17.42
N LEU A 37 -1.03 -0.83 16.12
CA LEU A 37 -0.12 -0.44 15.04
C LEU A 37 0.05 1.08 14.95
N LYS A 38 -1.02 1.86 15.22
CA LYS A 38 -0.95 3.33 15.23
C LYS A 38 -0.11 3.88 16.39
N ASN A 39 0.09 3.11 17.46
CA ASN A 39 0.98 3.47 18.56
C ASN A 39 2.49 3.38 18.21
N VAL A 40 2.84 2.92 16.99
CA VAL A 40 4.22 2.87 16.46
C VAL A 40 4.50 3.98 15.45
N GLY A 41 3.52 4.82 15.10
CA GLY A 41 3.70 5.89 14.13
C GLY A 41 2.71 7.01 14.33
N ASP A 42 3.18 8.10 14.93
CA ASP A 42 2.50 9.39 14.90
C ASP A 42 2.45 9.86 13.44
N LYS A 43 1.28 9.76 12.80
CA LYS A 43 0.97 10.38 11.51
C LYS A 43 -0.44 10.91 11.53
N GLU A 44 -0.51 12.20 11.86
CA GLU A 44 -1.16 13.27 11.14
C GLU A 44 -2.53 13.02 10.50
N LYS A 45 -3.44 13.95 10.84
CA LYS A 45 -4.84 14.00 10.43
C LYS A 45 -4.95 14.05 8.91
N VAL A 46 -5.62 13.06 8.33
CA VAL A 46 -6.13 13.14 6.96
C VAL A 46 -7.18 14.25 6.92
N LYS A 47 -6.80 15.39 6.34
CA LYS A 47 -7.71 16.47 5.98
C LYS A 47 -8.44 16.03 4.71
N ASN A 48 -9.77 16.04 4.77
CA ASN A 48 -10.65 15.96 3.61
C ASN A 48 -10.16 16.90 2.52
N ILE A 49 -9.94 16.38 1.32
CA ILE A 49 -9.86 17.18 0.09
C ILE A 49 -10.84 16.52 -0.88
N ASP A 50 -12.05 17.06 -0.85
CA ASP A 50 -13.03 16.94 -1.90
C ASP A 50 -12.44 17.42 -3.23
N GLU A 51 -12.84 16.74 -4.30
CA GLU A 51 -12.98 17.24 -5.67
C GLU A 51 -12.00 18.31 -6.17
N GLU A 52 -10.94 17.89 -6.86
CA GLU A 52 -10.56 18.56 -8.11
C GLU A 52 -9.89 17.56 -9.07
N ILE A 53 -10.72 17.02 -9.96
CA ILE A 53 -10.34 16.26 -11.13
C ILE A 53 -9.70 17.24 -12.16
N ILE A 54 -8.57 16.82 -12.73
CA ILE A 54 -7.92 17.34 -13.95
C ILE A 54 -7.22 18.71 -13.80
N ARG A 55 -5.89 18.65 -13.71
CA ARG A 55 -4.99 19.45 -14.56
C ARG A 55 -3.57 18.93 -14.53
N THR A 56 -3.08 18.65 -15.74
CA THR A 56 -1.71 18.89 -16.17
C THR A 56 -0.59 18.04 -15.57
N SER A 57 -0.14 17.15 -16.46
CA SER A 57 1.25 16.73 -16.65
C SER A 57 2.26 17.84 -16.31
N GLU A 58 2.70 17.90 -15.06
CA GLU A 58 3.91 18.61 -14.67
C GLU A 58 4.95 17.61 -14.17
N ILE A 59 6.18 17.92 -14.54
CA ILE A 59 7.36 17.11 -14.36
C ILE A 59 7.66 17.14 -12.86
N ASP A 60 7.26 16.10 -12.14
CA ASP A 60 7.69 15.93 -10.76
C ASP A 60 9.18 15.59 -10.77
N GLU A 61 10.02 16.62 -10.56
CA GLU A 61 11.24 16.40 -9.80
C GLU A 61 10.80 15.73 -8.51
N ILE A 62 11.14 14.45 -8.38
CA ILE A 62 10.82 13.67 -7.21
C ILE A 62 11.59 14.34 -6.06
N SER A 63 10.91 15.23 -5.34
CA SER A 63 11.43 15.73 -4.07
C SER A 63 11.63 14.51 -3.20
N LEU A 64 12.89 14.24 -2.82
CA LEU A 64 13.27 13.11 -1.98
C LEU A 64 12.45 13.06 -0.67
N GLU A 65 11.85 14.18 -0.30
CA GLU A 65 10.97 14.31 0.85
C GLU A 65 9.58 13.70 0.62
N ASN A 66 9.07 13.76 -0.62
CA ASN A 66 7.73 13.28 -0.97
C ASN A 66 7.70 11.77 -1.23
N ASP A 67 8.76 11.17 -1.77
CA ASP A 67 8.77 9.75 -2.18
C ASP A 67 9.71 8.88 -1.34
N LYS A 68 9.56 8.94 0.00
CA LYS A 68 10.33 8.11 0.95
C LYS A 68 10.22 6.61 0.68
N GLU A 69 9.09 6.16 0.12
CA GLU A 69 8.85 4.76 -0.27
C GLU A 69 9.81 4.28 -1.35
N ILE A 70 10.08 5.12 -2.37
CA ILE A 70 11.00 4.80 -3.46
C ILE A 70 12.44 4.71 -2.92
N VAL A 71 12.82 5.65 -2.06
CA VAL A 71 14.15 5.65 -1.41
C VAL A 71 14.34 4.38 -0.57
N ALA A 72 13.33 3.98 0.21
CA ALA A 72 13.38 2.77 1.03
C ALA A 72 13.50 1.49 0.19
N ALA A 73 12.74 1.37 -0.90
CA ALA A 73 12.81 0.24 -1.80
C ALA A 73 14.19 0.11 -2.48
N ILE A 74 14.75 1.23 -2.97
CA ILE A 74 16.09 1.25 -3.58
C ILE A 74 17.16 0.90 -2.54
N ALA A 75 17.10 1.49 -1.34
CA ALA A 75 18.05 1.23 -0.27
C ALA A 75 18.03 -0.24 0.20
N ALA A 76 16.85 -0.84 0.32
CA ALA A 76 16.71 -2.25 0.65
C ALA A 76 17.31 -3.17 -0.43
N ALA A 77 17.05 -2.88 -1.71
CA ALA A 77 17.61 -3.66 -2.82
C ALA A 77 19.14 -3.57 -2.86
N LEU A 78 19.71 -2.36 -2.67
CA LEU A 78 21.16 -2.17 -2.61
C LEU A 78 21.78 -2.85 -1.38
N ALA A 79 21.14 -2.78 -0.21
CA ALA A 79 21.61 -3.44 0.99
C ALA A 79 21.72 -4.96 0.79
N MET A 80 20.69 -5.57 0.18
CA MET A 80 20.71 -6.99 -0.17
C MET A 80 21.78 -7.33 -1.21
N TYR A 81 21.95 -6.50 -2.25
CA TYR A 81 22.90 -6.77 -3.32
C TYR A 81 24.36 -6.63 -2.86
N MET A 82 24.64 -5.65 -2.00
CA MET A 82 26.00 -5.33 -1.55
C MET A 82 26.38 -6.06 -0.26
N ASP A 83 25.46 -6.81 0.35
CA ASP A 83 25.61 -7.42 1.69
C ASP A 83 26.05 -6.39 2.75
N THR A 84 25.55 -5.16 2.63
CA THR A 84 25.84 -4.06 3.55
C THR A 84 24.58 -3.62 4.28
N PRO A 85 24.67 -3.21 5.55
CA PRO A 85 23.50 -2.75 6.30
C PRO A 85 22.87 -1.51 5.64
N VAL A 86 21.55 -1.36 5.74
CA VAL A 86 20.82 -0.21 5.16
C VAL A 86 21.36 1.13 5.68
N ASN A 87 21.85 1.17 6.92
CA ASN A 87 22.40 2.37 7.55
C ASN A 87 23.71 2.89 6.91
N SER A 88 24.42 2.08 6.13
CA SER A 88 25.63 2.53 5.41
C SER A 88 25.34 3.12 4.03
N ILE A 89 24.09 3.10 3.56
CA ILE A 89 23.71 3.55 2.22
C ILE A 89 23.06 4.93 2.33
N ASN A 90 23.64 5.94 1.66
CA ASN A 90 23.12 7.31 1.64
C ASN A 90 22.83 7.77 0.21
N ILE A 91 21.54 7.96 -0.11
CA ILE A 91 21.08 8.38 -1.44
C ILE A 91 20.95 9.90 -1.46
N LYS A 92 21.84 10.58 -2.18
CA LYS A 92 21.86 12.05 -2.26
C LYS A 92 20.88 12.66 -3.26
N SER A 93 20.66 12.00 -4.39
CA SER A 93 19.80 12.51 -5.48
C SER A 93 19.31 11.36 -6.33
N ILE A 94 18.03 11.41 -6.72
CA ILE A 94 17.41 10.50 -7.67
C ILE A 94 16.90 11.34 -8.84
N LYS A 95 17.49 11.13 -10.02
CA LYS A 95 17.04 11.78 -11.24
C LYS A 95 16.40 10.76 -12.16
N LYS A 96 15.08 10.83 -12.32
CA LYS A 96 14.37 10.04 -13.32
C LYS A 96 14.68 10.62 -14.70
N ILE A 97 15.37 9.83 -15.53
CA ILE A 97 15.60 10.21 -16.92
C ILE A 97 14.26 10.05 -17.64
N LYS A 98 13.69 11.15 -18.15
CA LYS A 98 12.51 11.11 -19.00
C LYS A 98 12.81 10.16 -20.16
N ASN A 99 11.92 9.21 -20.42
CA ASN A 99 12.10 8.18 -21.43
C ASN A 99 12.15 8.81 -22.83
N SER A 100 13.27 9.43 -23.19
CA SER A 100 13.61 9.63 -24.58
C SER A 100 13.96 8.24 -25.09
N LEU A 101 13.32 7.85 -26.18
CA LEU A 101 13.48 6.56 -26.83
C LEU A 101 14.91 6.34 -27.37
N ASP A 102 15.90 7.10 -26.94
CA ASP A 102 17.25 7.11 -27.49
C ASP A 102 18.00 5.80 -27.20
N TRP A 103 17.77 5.16 -26.05
CA TRP A 103 18.27 3.79 -25.80
C TRP A 103 17.60 2.77 -26.73
N ARG A 104 16.30 2.94 -27.01
CA ARG A 104 15.54 2.14 -27.97
C ARG A 104 16.05 2.37 -29.40
N LYS A 105 16.43 3.60 -29.76
CA LYS A 105 17.02 3.95 -31.06
C LYS A 105 18.41 3.33 -31.25
N SER A 106 19.24 3.29 -30.21
CA SER A 106 20.58 2.71 -30.28
C SER A 106 20.57 1.21 -30.61
N GLY A 107 19.60 0.45 -30.10
CA GLY A 107 19.43 -0.97 -30.44
C GLY A 107 18.86 -1.23 -31.84
N ILE A 108 18.03 -0.31 -32.36
CA ILE A 108 17.46 -0.43 -33.72
C ILE A 108 18.51 -0.03 -34.78
N LYS A 109 19.41 0.92 -34.46
CA LYS A 109 20.46 1.39 -35.38
C LYS A 109 21.49 0.31 -35.71
N SER A 110 21.79 -0.61 -34.79
CA SER A 110 22.74 -1.71 -35.03
C SER A 110 22.16 -2.87 -35.85
N ILE A 111 20.85 -2.89 -36.12
CA ILE A 111 20.20 -3.95 -36.90
C ILE A 111 20.22 -3.66 -38.42
N ASN A 112 20.53 -2.42 -38.81
CA ASN A 112 20.36 -1.92 -40.17
C ASN A 112 21.66 -1.31 -40.76
N VAL A 113 22.82 -1.76 -40.28
CA VAL A 113 24.15 -1.47 -40.88
C VAL A 113 24.77 -2.79 -41.32
#